data_AF-A0A7V3FTH6-F1
#
_entry.id   AF-A0A7V3FTH6-F1
#
_cell.length_a   1.000
_cell.length_b   1.000
_cell.length_c   1.000
_cell.angle_alpha   90.00
_cell.angle_beta   90.00
_cell.angle_gamma   90.00
#
_symmetry.space_group_name_H-M   'P 1'
#
loop_
_entity.id
_entity.type
_entity.pdbx_description
1 polymer ?
#
loop_
_entity_poly.entity_id
_entity_poly.type
_entity_poly.pdbx_seq_one_letter_code
_entity_poly.pdbx_strand_id
1 'polypeptide(L)'
;MGSRFKCGKLLKKEYYDMMWAPTQLIDGTIENYGFGWSIDSVNGKRILEHNGSWQGFECTIKRYPEEKIAVVAFANLKRAKTYKISTKILQIYQPELSITGLKTIKDTEPGITKMVNEFINNVMNKKLRADQFTTELAPEIMDSTMQARGSDHLKSKGNFLKSELLSRKELGNDTREYRYRLLFSKETIGLKIQFNKENKIVDLQTSEF
;
A
#
# COMPACT_ATOMS: atom_id res chain seq x y z
N MET A 1 -18.60 6.29 20.64
CA MET A 1 -17.42 6.70 21.44
C MET A 1 -16.65 7.78 20.67
N GLY A 2 -16.51 9.00 21.20
CA GLY A 2 -15.81 10.08 20.49
C GLY A 2 -14.29 10.02 20.71
N SER A 3 -13.49 9.85 19.66
CA SER A 3 -12.02 9.86 19.80
C SER A 3 -11.52 11.22 20.32
N ARG A 4 -10.58 11.22 21.28
CA ARG A 4 -9.95 12.45 21.79
C ARG A 4 -9.10 13.20 20.75
N PHE A 5 -8.71 12.54 19.66
CA PHE A 5 -8.10 13.16 18.48
C PHE A 5 -9.17 13.84 17.59
N LYS A 6 -9.78 14.91 18.09
CA LYS A 6 -10.62 15.82 17.28
C LYS A 6 -9.91 17.16 17.15
N CYS A 7 -9.97 17.73 15.95
CA CYS A 7 -9.53 19.09 15.66
C CYS A 7 -10.07 20.06 16.74
N GLY A 8 -9.20 20.91 17.29
CA GLY A 8 -9.57 21.96 18.24
C GLY A 8 -9.79 21.51 19.69
N LYS A 9 -9.63 20.21 20.02
CA LYS A 9 -9.72 19.73 21.42
C LYS A 9 -8.37 19.49 22.10
N LEU A 10 -7.37 19.06 21.35
CA LEU A 10 -6.01 18.78 21.86
C LEU A 10 -4.95 19.59 21.12
N LEU A 11 -5.11 19.72 19.81
CA LEU A 11 -4.24 20.49 18.93
C LEU A 11 -5.04 21.62 18.29
N LYS A 12 -4.36 22.75 18.02
CA LYS A 12 -4.88 23.76 17.10
C LYS A 12 -5.12 23.13 15.74
N LYS A 13 -6.05 23.67 14.96
CA LYS A 13 -6.45 23.10 13.66
C LYS A 13 -5.24 22.93 12.73
N GLU A 14 -4.33 23.90 12.73
CA GLU A 14 -3.14 23.90 11.89
C GLU A 14 -2.26 22.67 12.20
N TYR A 15 -1.97 22.41 13.47
CA TYR A 15 -1.17 21.25 13.89
C TYR A 15 -1.91 19.93 13.69
N TYR A 16 -3.24 19.93 13.84
CA TYR A 16 -4.05 18.76 13.53
C TYR A 16 -3.94 18.41 12.03
N ASP A 17 -4.05 19.41 11.16
CA ASP A 17 -3.96 19.22 9.72
C ASP A 17 -2.54 18.77 9.31
N MET A 18 -1.50 19.36 9.91
CA MET A 18 -0.10 18.93 9.70
C MET A 18 0.15 17.47 10.06
N MET A 19 -0.47 16.97 11.14
CA MET A 19 -0.30 15.57 11.56
C MET A 19 -0.74 14.56 10.49
N TRP A 20 -1.64 14.95 9.59
CA TRP A 20 -2.20 14.12 8.52
C TRP A 20 -1.71 14.50 7.12
N ALA A 21 -0.79 15.45 7.00
CA ALA A 21 -0.25 15.87 5.72
C ALA A 21 0.88 14.92 5.27
N PRO A 22 0.95 14.56 3.98
CA PRO A 22 2.14 13.93 3.41
C PRO A 22 3.39 14.79 3.65
N THR A 23 4.54 14.14 3.82
CA THR A 23 5.82 14.82 4.04
C THR A 23 6.53 15.04 2.71
N GLN A 24 7.06 16.23 2.48
CA GLN A 24 7.98 16.49 1.37
C GLN A 24 9.42 16.32 1.83
N LEU A 25 10.19 15.47 1.15
CA LEU A 25 11.60 15.26 1.39
C LEU A 25 12.45 16.39 0.77
N ILE A 26 13.73 16.46 1.14
CA ILE A 26 14.68 17.50 0.69
C ILE A 26 14.81 17.53 -0.84
N ASP A 27 14.73 16.36 -1.48
CA ASP A 27 14.80 16.19 -2.94
C ASP A 27 13.48 16.53 -3.67
N GLY A 28 12.43 16.91 -2.93
CA GLY A 28 11.12 17.23 -3.46
C GLY A 28 10.15 16.05 -3.56
N THR A 29 10.59 14.82 -3.23
CA THR A 29 9.74 13.62 -3.21
C THR A 29 8.64 13.76 -2.16
N ILE A 30 7.41 13.39 -2.52
CA ILE A 30 6.27 13.39 -1.60
C ILE A 30 6.09 11.99 -1.02
N GLU A 31 6.38 11.85 0.27
CA GLU A 31 6.15 10.65 1.05
C GLU A 31 4.76 10.66 1.67
N ASN A 32 4.04 9.57 1.47
CA ASN A 32 2.69 9.38 2.02
C ASN A 32 2.72 9.02 3.51
N TYR A 33 3.48 9.78 4.29
CA TYR A 33 3.66 9.61 5.72
C TYR A 33 3.59 10.98 6.41
N GLY A 34 2.69 11.10 7.39
CA GLY A 34 2.56 12.27 8.25
C GLY A 34 3.25 12.06 9.60
N PHE A 35 2.90 12.84 10.63
CA PHE A 35 3.52 12.70 11.94
C PHE A 35 3.08 11.42 12.67
N GLY A 36 3.79 10.32 12.40
CA GLY A 36 3.54 9.00 12.99
C GLY A 36 2.41 8.22 12.33
N TRP A 37 2.07 8.51 11.07
CA TRP A 37 0.97 7.88 10.36
C TRP A 37 1.31 7.65 8.89
N SER A 38 1.12 6.42 8.41
CA SER A 38 1.00 6.15 6.98
C SER A 38 -0.33 6.68 6.48
N ILE A 39 -0.28 7.34 5.34
CA ILE A 39 -1.43 7.96 4.69
C ILE A 39 -1.68 7.21 3.39
N ASP A 40 -2.90 6.74 3.18
CA ASP A 40 -3.29 6.16 1.91
C ASP A 40 -4.72 6.55 1.54
N SER A 41 -5.20 6.10 0.39
CA SER A 41 -6.61 6.23 0.04
C SER A 41 -7.13 5.04 -0.74
N VAL A 42 -8.35 4.60 -0.40
CA VAL A 42 -9.11 3.60 -1.16
C VAL A 42 -10.45 4.21 -1.50
N ASN A 43 -10.86 4.10 -2.76
CA ASN A 43 -12.13 4.68 -3.25
C ASN A 43 -12.29 6.18 -2.95
N GLY A 44 -11.18 6.94 -2.99
CA GLY A 44 -11.18 8.38 -2.67
C GLY A 44 -11.34 8.70 -1.17
N LYS A 45 -11.43 7.68 -0.30
CA LYS A 45 -11.51 7.83 1.15
C LYS A 45 -10.12 7.61 1.76
N ARG A 46 -9.74 8.50 2.66
CA ARG A 46 -8.41 8.49 3.26
C ARG A 46 -8.32 7.41 4.33
N ILE A 47 -7.17 6.76 4.37
CA ILE A 47 -6.78 5.77 5.37
C ILE A 47 -5.59 6.36 6.11
N LEU A 48 -5.70 6.43 7.43
CA LEU A 48 -4.59 6.79 8.32
C LEU A 48 -4.27 5.55 9.14
N GLU A 49 -3.08 5.00 8.95
CA GLU A 49 -2.71 3.75 9.61
C GLU A 49 -1.32 3.80 10.24
N HIS A 50 -1.16 3.00 11.28
CA HIS A 50 0.13 2.76 11.91
C HIS A 50 0.16 1.35 12.46
N ASN A 51 1.34 0.73 12.38
CA ASN A 51 1.60 -0.60 12.91
C ASN A 51 2.57 -0.51 14.08
N GLY A 52 2.45 -1.42 15.04
CA GLY A 52 3.40 -1.58 16.12
C GLY A 52 3.79 -3.04 16.24
N SER A 53 5.07 -3.29 16.46
CA SER A 53 5.61 -4.62 16.72
C SER A 53 6.68 -4.51 17.78
N TRP A 54 6.43 -5.15 18.92
CA TRP A 54 7.39 -5.29 20.00
C TRP A 54 7.52 -6.76 20.39
N GLN A 55 8.48 -7.11 21.24
CA GLN A 55 8.74 -8.48 21.65
C GLN A 55 7.48 -9.15 22.21
N GLY A 56 6.87 -10.05 21.42
CA GLY A 56 5.64 -10.74 21.79
C GLY A 56 4.35 -9.96 21.56
N PHE A 57 4.39 -8.74 21.00
CA PHE A 57 3.21 -7.92 20.77
C PHE A 57 3.14 -7.39 19.34
N GLU A 58 1.95 -7.43 18.76
CA GLU A 58 1.63 -6.74 17.51
C GLU A 58 0.39 -5.88 17.68
N CYS A 59 0.36 -4.73 17.02
CA CYS A 59 -0.82 -3.89 16.97
C CYS A 59 -0.95 -3.18 15.62
N THR A 60 -2.19 -2.88 15.27
CA THR A 60 -2.53 -2.07 14.10
C THR A 60 -3.67 -1.16 14.45
N ILE A 61 -3.57 0.10 14.03
CA ILE A 61 -4.68 1.05 14.00
C ILE A 61 -4.89 1.52 12.56
N LYS A 62 -6.15 1.49 12.12
CA LYS A 62 -6.60 2.09 10.85
C LYS A 62 -7.75 3.05 11.12
N ARG A 63 -7.69 4.25 10.56
CA ARG A 63 -8.74 5.27 10.69
C ARG A 63 -9.20 5.70 9.30
N TYR A 64 -10.51 5.88 9.17
CA TYR A 64 -11.20 6.43 8.02
C TYR A 64 -11.95 7.67 8.51
N PRO A 65 -11.29 8.84 8.60
CA PRO A 65 -11.85 10.02 9.24
C PRO A 65 -13.19 10.45 8.67
N GLU A 66 -13.32 10.40 7.35
CA GLU A 66 -14.51 10.84 6.61
C GLU A 66 -15.71 9.94 6.92
N GLU A 67 -15.46 8.65 7.12
CA GLU A 67 -16.49 7.65 7.44
C GLU A 67 -16.70 7.49 8.96
N LYS A 68 -15.89 8.18 9.78
CA LYS A 68 -15.88 8.08 11.25
C LYS A 68 -15.64 6.65 11.75
N ILE A 69 -14.90 5.85 10.98
CA ILE A 69 -14.53 4.47 11.32
C ILE A 69 -13.11 4.41 11.84
N ALA A 70 -12.89 3.60 12.86
CA ALA A 70 -11.55 3.19 13.28
C ALA A 70 -11.55 1.69 13.62
N VAL A 71 -10.57 0.97 13.10
CA VAL A 71 -10.32 -0.43 13.43
C VAL A 71 -9.00 -0.50 14.19
N VAL A 72 -9.03 -1.09 15.37
CA VAL A 72 -7.83 -1.27 16.22
C VAL A 72 -7.73 -2.73 16.60
N ALA A 73 -6.58 -3.33 16.36
CA ALA A 73 -6.27 -4.71 16.72
C ALA A 73 -5.01 -4.74 17.59
N PHE A 74 -5.08 -5.46 18.70
CA PHE A 74 -3.94 -5.75 19.57
C PHE A 74 -3.79 -7.27 19.71
N ALA A 75 -2.55 -7.74 19.73
CA ALA A 75 -2.22 -9.12 19.99
C ALA A 75 -1.00 -9.22 20.91
N ASN A 76 -1.06 -10.15 21.86
CA ASN A 76 0.04 -10.59 22.71
C ASN A 76 0.77 -11.81 22.12
N LEU A 77 0.80 -11.89 20.78
CA LEU A 77 1.49 -12.93 20.03
C LEU A 77 2.29 -12.30 18.90
N LYS A 78 3.57 -12.65 18.80
CA LYS A 78 4.42 -12.28 17.66
C LYS A 78 3.88 -12.92 16.38
N ARG A 79 3.86 -12.18 15.27
CA ARG A 79 3.31 -12.60 13.95
C ARG A 79 1.82 -12.93 13.99
N ALA A 80 1.06 -12.26 14.85
CA ALA A 80 -0.40 -12.39 14.90
C ALA A 80 -1.11 -11.82 13.64
N LYS A 81 -0.40 -11.04 12.81
CA LYS A 81 -0.93 -10.43 11.59
C LYS A 81 -2.10 -9.49 11.88
N THR A 82 -1.96 -8.63 12.89
CA THR A 82 -2.98 -7.64 13.27
C THR A 82 -3.42 -6.76 12.10
N TYR A 83 -2.52 -6.49 11.16
CA TYR A 83 -2.85 -5.81 9.90
C TYR A 83 -3.91 -6.56 9.09
N LYS A 84 -3.70 -7.85 8.81
CA LYS A 84 -4.64 -8.71 8.06
C LYS A 84 -5.97 -8.83 8.80
N ILE A 85 -5.93 -9.01 10.12
CA ILE A 85 -7.15 -9.04 10.96
C ILE A 85 -7.94 -7.73 10.83
N SER A 86 -7.28 -6.58 10.99
CA SER A 86 -7.93 -5.26 10.87
C SER A 86 -8.51 -5.01 9.48
N THR A 87 -7.81 -5.43 8.42
CA THR A 87 -8.28 -5.33 7.04
C THR A 87 -9.50 -6.22 6.80
N LYS A 88 -9.52 -7.46 7.31
CA LYS A 88 -10.69 -8.35 7.18
C LYS A 88 -11.92 -7.86 7.94
N ILE A 89 -11.73 -7.31 9.14
CA ILE A 89 -12.83 -6.68 9.89
C ILE A 89 -13.45 -5.56 9.06
N LEU A 90 -12.63 -4.69 8.47
CA LEU A 90 -13.12 -3.62 7.60
C LEU A 90 -13.81 -4.18 6.36
N GLN A 91 -13.29 -5.23 5.73
CA GLN A 91 -13.92 -5.85 4.56
C GLN A 91 -15.32 -6.39 4.87
N ILE A 92 -15.54 -6.93 6.06
CA ILE A 92 -16.86 -7.41 6.48
C ILE A 92 -17.79 -6.23 6.79
N TYR A 93 -17.27 -5.20 7.45
CA TYR A 93 -18.08 -4.08 7.92
C TYR A 93 -18.43 -3.07 6.82
N GLN A 94 -17.44 -2.73 5.97
CA GLN A 94 -17.53 -1.69 4.96
C GLN A 94 -16.62 -2.04 3.75
N PRO A 95 -17.05 -2.97 2.88
CA PRO A 95 -16.21 -3.55 1.82
C PRO A 95 -15.62 -2.52 0.86
N GLU A 96 -16.34 -1.43 0.57
CA GLU A 96 -15.93 -0.42 -0.41
C GLU A 96 -14.82 0.52 0.09
N LEU A 97 -14.44 0.40 1.37
CA LEU A 97 -13.20 0.98 1.93
C LEU A 97 -12.01 0.04 1.83
N SER A 98 -12.17 -1.15 1.24
CA SER A 98 -11.11 -2.11 1.00
C SER A 98 -10.80 -2.27 -0.49
N ILE A 99 -9.52 -2.49 -0.82
CA ILE A 99 -9.07 -2.77 -2.19
C ILE A 99 -9.78 -4.02 -2.75
N THR A 100 -10.12 -5.00 -1.91
CA THR A 100 -10.88 -6.19 -2.35
C THR A 100 -12.33 -5.89 -2.73
N GLY A 101 -12.92 -4.82 -2.21
CA GLY A 101 -14.27 -4.38 -2.58
C GLY A 101 -14.31 -3.54 -3.86
N LEU A 102 -13.16 -3.11 -4.38
CA LEU A 102 -13.11 -2.33 -5.62
C LEU A 102 -13.49 -3.19 -6.82
N LYS A 103 -14.23 -2.57 -7.75
CA LYS A 103 -14.51 -3.15 -9.06
C LYS A 103 -13.32 -2.90 -9.99
N THR A 104 -13.15 -3.77 -10.97
CA THR A 104 -12.17 -3.54 -12.03
C THR A 104 -12.58 -2.35 -12.88
N ILE A 105 -11.58 -1.62 -13.40
CA ILE A 105 -11.79 -0.52 -14.34
C ILE A 105 -11.33 -0.93 -15.74
N LYS A 106 -11.78 -0.19 -16.77
CA LYS A 106 -11.26 -0.35 -18.13
C LYS A 106 -9.77 0.00 -18.13
N ASP A 107 -8.95 -0.89 -18.66
CA ASP A 107 -7.53 -0.64 -18.85
C ASP A 107 -7.31 0.24 -20.08
N THR A 108 -6.81 1.46 -19.85
CA THR A 108 -6.48 2.44 -20.88
C THR A 108 -5.00 2.39 -21.27
N GLU A 109 -4.15 1.67 -20.54
CA GLU A 109 -2.71 1.53 -20.76
C GLU A 109 -2.28 0.06 -20.63
N PRO A 110 -2.76 -0.84 -21.53
CA PRO A 110 -2.49 -2.28 -21.42
C PRO A 110 -0.99 -2.63 -21.49
N GLY A 111 -0.16 -1.76 -22.05
CA GLY A 111 1.30 -1.88 -21.99
C GLY A 111 1.86 -1.84 -20.57
N ILE A 112 1.31 -0.97 -19.70
CA ILE A 112 1.71 -0.88 -18.28
C ILE A 112 1.24 -2.12 -17.53
N THR A 113 0.01 -2.58 -17.75
CA THR A 113 -0.48 -3.83 -17.14
C THR A 113 0.37 -5.04 -17.54
N LYS A 114 0.84 -5.10 -18.79
CA LYS A 114 1.79 -6.11 -19.24
C LYS A 114 3.12 -6.01 -18.48
N MET A 115 3.67 -4.80 -18.35
CA MET A 115 4.90 -4.57 -17.55
C MET A 115 4.72 -5.00 -16.09
N VAL A 116 3.55 -4.76 -15.49
CA VAL A 116 3.24 -5.20 -14.12
C VAL A 116 3.21 -6.73 -14.02
N ASN A 117 2.57 -7.42 -14.97
CA ASN A 117 2.55 -8.88 -15.00
C ASN A 117 3.96 -9.47 -15.17
N GLU A 118 4.78 -8.88 -16.04
CA GLU A 118 6.18 -9.26 -16.23
C GLU A 118 7.00 -8.99 -14.96
N PHE A 119 6.81 -7.84 -14.33
CA PHE A 119 7.45 -7.49 -13.06
C PHE A 119 7.16 -8.53 -11.98
N ILE A 120 5.90 -8.91 -11.76
CA ILE A 120 5.52 -9.94 -10.78
C ILE A 120 6.21 -11.28 -11.08
N ASN A 121 6.22 -11.70 -12.34
CA ASN A 121 6.95 -12.90 -12.75
C ASN A 121 8.46 -12.77 -12.51
N ASN A 122 9.06 -11.62 -12.76
CA ASN A 122 10.48 -11.38 -12.52
C ASN A 122 10.83 -11.38 -11.03
N VAL A 123 9.98 -10.82 -10.15
CA VAL A 123 10.14 -10.92 -8.69
C VAL A 123 10.13 -12.38 -8.27
N MET A 124 9.13 -13.16 -8.70
CA MET A 124 9.02 -14.59 -8.35
C MET A 124 10.24 -15.40 -8.79
N ASN A 125 10.87 -15.01 -9.90
CA ASN A 125 12.00 -15.74 -10.48
C ASN A 125 13.37 -15.12 -10.15
N LYS A 126 13.43 -14.06 -9.33
CA LYS A 126 14.66 -13.32 -9.01
C LYS A 126 15.39 -12.82 -10.28
N LYS A 127 14.61 -12.32 -11.24
CA LYS A 127 15.06 -11.80 -12.56
C LYS A 127 14.77 -10.31 -12.70
N LEU A 128 14.72 -9.58 -11.59
CA LEU A 128 14.56 -8.13 -11.62
C LEU A 128 15.76 -7.48 -12.30
N ARG A 129 15.50 -6.39 -13.03
CA ARG A 129 16.53 -5.61 -13.69
C ARG A 129 16.51 -4.18 -13.18
N ALA A 130 17.69 -3.62 -12.94
CA ALA A 130 17.83 -2.27 -12.40
C ALA A 130 17.22 -1.19 -13.33
N ASP A 131 17.19 -1.44 -14.65
CA ASP A 131 16.63 -0.53 -15.65
C ASP A 131 15.12 -0.31 -15.53
N GLN A 132 14.42 -1.18 -14.79
CA GLN A 132 12.99 -1.08 -14.52
C GLN A 132 12.66 -0.03 -13.45
N PHE A 133 13.65 0.44 -12.68
CA PHE A 133 13.47 1.33 -11.54
C PHE A 133 14.14 2.69 -11.77
N THR A 134 13.74 3.67 -10.97
CA THR A 134 14.49 4.93 -10.84
C THR A 134 15.85 4.70 -10.17
N THR A 135 16.77 5.66 -10.31
CA THR A 135 18.13 5.56 -9.73
C THR A 135 18.08 5.46 -8.20
N GLU A 136 17.05 6.03 -7.59
CA GLU A 136 16.83 6.08 -6.16
C GLU A 136 16.28 4.75 -5.62
N LEU A 137 15.32 4.13 -6.33
CA LEU A 137 14.68 2.87 -5.89
C LEU A 137 15.50 1.63 -6.27
N ALA A 138 16.28 1.67 -7.36
CA ALA A 138 17.01 0.51 -7.86
C ALA A 138 17.93 -0.14 -6.80
N PRO A 139 18.76 0.61 -6.04
CA PRO A 139 19.66 0.00 -5.05
C PRO A 139 18.93 -0.77 -3.95
N GLU A 140 17.77 -0.27 -3.51
CA GLU A 140 16.96 -0.91 -2.46
C GLU A 140 16.33 -2.22 -2.96
N ILE A 141 15.67 -2.19 -4.12
CA ILE A 141 14.96 -3.34 -4.65
C ILE A 141 15.91 -4.40 -5.23
N MET A 142 17.05 -3.97 -5.78
CA MET A 142 18.04 -4.89 -6.36
C MET A 142 18.89 -5.59 -5.29
N ASP A 143 18.80 -5.19 -4.01
CA ASP A 143 19.44 -5.91 -2.92
C ASP A 143 19.05 -7.40 -2.93
N SER A 144 20.05 -8.27 -2.83
CA SER A 144 19.86 -9.73 -2.94
C SER A 144 18.93 -10.29 -1.85
N THR A 145 18.92 -9.69 -0.65
CA THR A 145 18.03 -10.09 0.43
C THR A 145 16.59 -9.66 0.13
N MET A 146 16.41 -8.45 -0.41
CA MET A 146 15.10 -7.96 -0.85
C MET A 146 14.53 -8.81 -1.99
N GLN A 147 15.33 -9.16 -2.99
CA GLN A 147 14.90 -10.05 -4.07
C GLN A 147 14.53 -11.45 -3.56
N ALA A 148 15.31 -12.00 -2.62
CA ALA A 148 15.00 -13.28 -2.01
C ALA A 148 13.67 -13.22 -1.24
N ARG A 149 13.50 -12.22 -0.37
CA ARG A 149 12.27 -12.00 0.40
C ARG A 149 11.06 -11.80 -0.49
N GLY A 150 11.18 -10.99 -1.54
CA GLY A 150 10.10 -10.75 -2.51
C GLY A 150 9.69 -12.03 -3.25
N SER A 151 10.67 -12.78 -3.77
CA SER A 151 10.44 -14.08 -4.41
C SER A 151 9.71 -15.05 -3.47
N ASP A 152 10.20 -15.23 -2.24
CA ASP A 152 9.65 -16.19 -1.29
C ASP A 152 8.24 -15.77 -0.84
N HIS A 153 8.04 -14.47 -0.63
CA HIS A 153 6.73 -13.90 -0.30
C HIS A 153 5.69 -14.19 -1.39
N LEU A 154 5.98 -13.87 -2.66
CA LEU A 154 5.04 -14.09 -3.76
C LEU A 154 4.82 -15.58 -4.06
N LYS A 155 5.87 -16.40 -4.03
CA LYS A 155 5.75 -17.86 -4.20
C LYS A 155 4.90 -18.52 -3.11
N SER A 156 4.93 -17.99 -1.89
CA SER A 156 4.06 -18.49 -0.81
C SER A 156 2.56 -18.38 -1.13
N LYS A 157 2.18 -17.47 -2.05
CA LYS A 157 0.80 -17.23 -2.51
C LYS A 157 0.34 -18.20 -3.61
N GLY A 158 1.24 -19.02 -4.15
CA GLY A 158 0.96 -19.95 -5.24
C GLY A 158 1.41 -19.44 -6.61
N ASN A 159 0.81 -19.97 -7.66
CA ASN A 159 1.11 -19.56 -9.04
C ASN A 159 0.42 -18.22 -9.33
N PHE A 160 1.16 -17.27 -9.91
CA PHE A 160 0.56 -16.03 -10.40
C PHE A 160 -0.34 -16.33 -11.61
N LEU A 161 -1.57 -15.84 -11.59
CA LEU A 161 -2.57 -16.09 -12.62
C LEU A 161 -2.76 -14.87 -13.52
N LYS A 162 -3.13 -13.73 -12.92
CA LYS A 162 -3.32 -12.46 -13.61
C LYS A 162 -3.37 -11.29 -12.63
N SER A 163 -3.24 -10.07 -13.16
CA SER A 163 -3.59 -8.84 -12.47
C SER A 163 -4.94 -8.30 -12.95
N GLU A 164 -5.65 -7.61 -12.07
CA GLU A 164 -6.89 -6.91 -12.35
C GLU A 164 -6.74 -5.45 -11.93
N LEU A 165 -6.83 -4.52 -12.88
CA LEU A 165 -6.68 -3.09 -12.61
C LEU A 165 -7.90 -2.56 -11.85
N LEU A 166 -7.66 -1.95 -10.69
CA LEU A 166 -8.70 -1.43 -9.79
C LEU A 166 -8.77 0.09 -9.78
N SER A 167 -7.63 0.78 -9.92
CA SER A 167 -7.60 2.24 -10.00
C SER A 167 -6.35 2.73 -10.72
N ARG A 168 -6.50 3.86 -11.41
CA ARG A 168 -5.43 4.65 -12.02
C ARG A 168 -5.58 6.10 -11.58
N LYS A 169 -4.48 6.74 -11.20
CA LYS A 169 -4.43 8.17 -10.86
C LYS A 169 -3.18 8.82 -11.45
N GLU A 170 -3.35 10.02 -12.00
CA GLU A 170 -2.21 10.93 -12.20
C GLU A 170 -1.85 11.54 -10.84
N LEU A 171 -0.57 11.51 -10.51
CA LEU A 171 0.03 12.20 -9.39
C LEU A 171 0.78 13.44 -9.91
N GLY A 172 1.32 14.26 -8.99
CA GLY A 172 2.23 15.33 -9.37
C GLY A 172 3.52 14.80 -10.01
N ASN A 173 4.26 15.68 -10.69
CA ASN A 173 5.57 15.39 -11.31
C ASN A 173 5.52 14.25 -12.36
N ASP A 174 4.47 14.22 -13.20
CA ASP A 174 4.29 13.24 -14.27
C ASP A 174 4.34 11.76 -13.82
N THR A 175 3.98 11.51 -12.56
CA THR A 175 3.94 10.17 -11.98
C THR A 175 2.52 9.62 -12.02
N ARG A 176 2.37 8.34 -12.33
CA ARG A 176 1.07 7.65 -12.40
C ARG A 176 1.03 6.54 -11.37
N GLU A 177 0.00 6.53 -10.53
CA GLU A 177 -0.29 5.45 -9.59
C GLU A 177 -1.29 4.46 -10.19
N TYR A 178 -0.99 3.18 -10.03
CA TYR A 178 -1.87 2.08 -10.37
C TYR A 178 -2.10 1.21 -9.15
N ARG A 179 -3.33 0.71 -9.00
CA ARG A 179 -3.65 -0.34 -8.03
C ARG A 179 -4.19 -1.56 -8.74
N TYR A 180 -3.59 -2.70 -8.44
CA TYR A 180 -3.98 -3.99 -8.97
C TYR A 180 -4.42 -4.92 -7.85
N ARG A 181 -5.40 -5.75 -8.17
CA ARG A 181 -5.61 -7.02 -7.49
C ARG A 181 -4.80 -8.08 -8.24
N LEU A 182 -3.85 -8.68 -7.56
CA LEU A 182 -3.05 -9.78 -8.11
C LEU A 182 -3.66 -11.10 -7.65
N LEU A 183 -4.09 -11.92 -8.61
CA LEU A 183 -4.66 -13.23 -8.36
C LEU A 183 -3.55 -14.28 -8.40
N PHE A 184 -3.37 -14.97 -7.27
CA PHE A 184 -2.56 -16.17 -7.19
C PHE A 184 -3.44 -17.38 -6.92
N SER A 185 -2.92 -18.59 -7.14
CA SER A 185 -3.68 -19.81 -6.96
C SER A 185 -4.11 -20.12 -5.52
N LYS A 186 -3.47 -19.53 -4.48
CA LYS A 186 -3.86 -19.72 -3.07
C LYS A 186 -4.43 -18.47 -2.41
N GLU A 187 -3.95 -17.29 -2.78
CA GLU A 187 -4.37 -16.03 -2.15
C GLU A 187 -4.49 -14.92 -3.20
N THR A 188 -5.13 -13.81 -2.80
CA THR A 188 -5.13 -12.57 -3.55
C THR A 188 -4.34 -11.53 -2.77
N ILE A 189 -3.54 -10.73 -3.48
CA ILE A 189 -2.80 -9.61 -2.88
C ILE A 189 -3.09 -8.32 -3.64
N GLY A 190 -3.02 -7.20 -2.93
CA GLY A 190 -3.06 -5.88 -3.54
C GLY A 190 -1.66 -5.43 -3.92
N LEU A 191 -1.54 -4.72 -5.03
CA LEU A 191 -0.34 -4.02 -5.45
C LEU A 191 -0.70 -2.56 -5.71
N LYS A 192 -0.03 -1.64 -5.03
CA LYS A 192 0.07 -0.23 -5.40
C LYS A 192 1.44 -0.05 -6.06
N ILE A 193 1.49 0.53 -7.25
CA ILE A 193 2.73 0.74 -7.99
C ILE A 193 2.69 2.07 -8.73
N GLN A 194 3.80 2.79 -8.73
CA GLN A 194 3.93 4.10 -9.35
C GLN A 194 4.96 4.09 -10.46
N PHE A 195 4.64 4.74 -11.57
CA PHE A 195 5.51 4.88 -12.74
C PHE A 195 5.73 6.35 -13.09
N ASN A 196 6.96 6.74 -13.37
CA ASN A 196 7.27 8.06 -13.94
C ASN A 196 6.91 8.12 -15.44
N LYS A 197 7.17 9.26 -16.10
CA LYS A 197 6.90 9.44 -17.54
C LYS A 197 7.71 8.50 -18.46
N GLU A 198 8.88 8.04 -18.04
CA GLU A 198 9.69 7.04 -18.76
C GLU A 198 9.27 5.58 -18.47
N ASN A 199 8.17 5.36 -17.75
CA ASN A 199 7.69 4.05 -17.32
C ASN A 199 8.67 3.28 -16.42
N LYS A 200 9.50 4.01 -15.66
CA LYS A 200 10.30 3.43 -14.57
C LYS A 200 9.48 3.38 -13.30
N ILE A 201 9.62 2.30 -12.54
CA ILE A 201 8.98 2.11 -11.24
C ILE A 201 9.64 3.06 -10.24
N VAL A 202 8.83 3.90 -9.60
CA VAL A 202 9.25 4.91 -8.61
C VAL A 202 9.00 4.42 -7.19
N ASP A 203 7.85 3.77 -6.98
CA ASP A 203 7.42 3.25 -5.69
C ASP A 203 6.52 2.03 -5.91
N LEU A 204 6.52 1.11 -4.96
CA LEU A 204 5.63 -0.04 -4.95
C LEU A 204 5.35 -0.54 -3.52
N GLN A 205 4.12 -0.95 -3.28
CA GLN A 205 3.70 -1.52 -2.01
C GLN A 205 2.73 -2.67 -2.25
N THR A 206 2.91 -3.78 -1.53
CA THR A 206 1.96 -4.89 -1.50
C THR A 206 1.10 -4.85 -0.24
N SER A 207 -0.15 -5.27 -0.36
CA SER A 207 -1.09 -5.36 0.77
C SER A 207 -1.73 -6.74 0.81
N GLU A 208 -1.68 -7.41 1.96
CA GLU A 208 -2.41 -8.67 2.18
C GLU A 208 -3.88 -8.42 2.56
N PHE A 209 -4.75 -9.34 2.12
CA PHE A 209 -6.17 -9.41 2.46
C PHE A 209 -6.47 -10.62 3.35
#